data_AF-A0A7S3SYN1-F1
#
_entry.id   AF-A0A7S3SYN1-F1
#
_cell.length_a   1.000
_cell.length_b   1.000
_cell.length_c   1.000
_cell.angle_alpha   90.00
_cell.angle_beta   90.00
_cell.angle_gamma   90.00
#
_symmetry.space_group_name_H-M   'P 1'
#
loop_
_entity.id
_entity.type
_entity.pdbx_description
1 polymer ?
#
loop_
_entity_poly.entity_id
_entity_poly.type
_entity_poly.pdbx_seq_one_letter_code
_entity_poly.pdbx_strand_id
1 'polypeptide(L)'
;MLQGRRRQRDRRASHLMEEEQAMELEALEAIFMDDFKLLDGADPPGFELTLVPEAGGDENHVSVVLHVRFPPAYPESAAPLLSVRGVLGLNDEQVGECEAMLRAAAASDELAGSAMVYSLAEQAQGWLRDRNEPEVDMHTAMLARQQASAAACGGGEAECLADAPSGGASGRRKGPEGVGEGSWRADPAAALGGAFTPVTPESFAAWRAEYDAEQKERALERAAALSKRRGGGGGGG
;
A
#
# COMPACT_ATOMS: atom_id res chain seq x y z
N MET A 1 -42.90 -39.01 -25.84
CA MET A 1 -42.30 -39.45 -24.54
C MET A 1 -40.91 -38.87 -24.27
N LEU A 2 -40.05 -38.65 -25.27
CA LEU A 2 -38.69 -38.10 -25.10
C LEU A 2 -38.64 -36.65 -24.56
N GLN A 3 -39.62 -35.81 -24.94
CA GLN A 3 -39.68 -34.39 -24.53
C GLN A 3 -40.03 -34.20 -23.05
N GLY A 4 -40.81 -35.11 -22.44
CA GLY A 4 -41.11 -35.08 -21.01
C GLY A 4 -39.91 -35.46 -20.14
N ARG A 5 -39.10 -36.43 -20.60
CA ARG A 5 -37.90 -36.89 -19.89
C ARG A 5 -36.75 -35.86 -19.91
N ARG A 6 -36.59 -35.10 -20.99
CA ARG A 6 -35.62 -33.99 -21.05
C ARG A 6 -36.00 -32.87 -20.08
N ARG A 7 -37.24 -32.37 -20.17
CA ARG A 7 -37.76 -31.34 -19.24
C ARG A 7 -37.63 -31.73 -17.77
N GLN A 8 -37.81 -33.01 -17.44
CA GLN A 8 -37.67 -33.49 -16.07
C GLN A 8 -36.21 -33.58 -15.61
N ARG A 9 -35.26 -33.91 -16.51
CA ARG A 9 -33.81 -33.83 -16.23
C ARG A 9 -33.37 -32.39 -16.03
N ASP A 10 -33.77 -31.50 -16.94
CA ASP A 10 -33.35 -30.10 -16.91
C ASP A 10 -33.81 -29.42 -15.61
N ARG A 11 -35.06 -29.64 -15.18
CA ARG A 11 -35.57 -29.14 -13.89
C ARG A 11 -34.80 -29.67 -12.69
N ARG A 12 -34.41 -30.94 -12.71
CA ARG A 12 -33.65 -31.54 -11.60
C ARG A 12 -32.22 -30.99 -11.57
N ALA A 13 -31.60 -30.79 -12.73
CA ALA A 13 -30.27 -30.20 -12.83
C ALA A 13 -30.29 -28.75 -12.32
N SER A 14 -31.26 -27.93 -12.73
CA SER A 14 -31.39 -26.55 -12.22
C SER A 14 -31.53 -26.49 -10.70
N HIS A 15 -32.34 -27.35 -10.09
CA HIS A 15 -32.48 -27.39 -8.63
C HIS A 15 -31.17 -27.78 -7.92
N LEU A 16 -30.42 -28.75 -8.47
CA LEU A 16 -29.12 -29.14 -7.92
C LEU A 16 -28.09 -28.00 -8.03
N MET A 17 -28.09 -27.27 -9.15
CA MET A 17 -27.24 -26.09 -9.35
C MET A 17 -27.58 -24.98 -8.35
N GLU A 18 -28.88 -24.71 -8.12
CA GLU A 18 -29.34 -23.75 -7.12
C GLU A 18 -28.90 -24.17 -5.70
N GLU A 19 -29.00 -25.45 -5.36
CA GLU A 19 -28.52 -25.98 -4.07
C GLU A 19 -27.00 -25.82 -3.92
N GLU A 20 -26.21 -26.16 -4.95
CA GLU A 20 -24.75 -25.99 -4.94
C GLU A 20 -24.33 -24.53 -4.80
N GLN A 21 -24.98 -23.64 -5.55
CA GLN A 21 -24.76 -22.19 -5.45
C GLN A 21 -25.08 -21.66 -4.05
N ALA A 22 -26.19 -22.11 -3.46
CA ALA A 22 -26.59 -21.70 -2.11
C ALA A 22 -25.59 -22.18 -1.04
N MET A 23 -25.11 -23.43 -1.14
CA MET A 23 -24.09 -23.96 -0.24
C MET A 23 -22.77 -23.19 -0.37
N GLU A 24 -22.36 -22.82 -1.59
CA GLU A 24 -21.15 -22.01 -1.78
C GLU A 24 -21.32 -20.61 -1.20
N LEU A 25 -22.46 -19.95 -1.38
CA LEU A 25 -22.73 -18.63 -0.79
C LEU A 25 -22.65 -18.65 0.74
N GLU A 26 -23.30 -19.63 1.38
CA GLU A 26 -23.26 -19.77 2.84
C GLU A 26 -21.83 -20.00 3.34
N ALA A 27 -21.05 -20.83 2.62
CA ALA A 27 -19.65 -21.06 2.95
C ALA A 27 -18.81 -19.79 2.82
N LEU A 28 -18.99 -19.01 1.74
CA LEU A 28 -18.26 -17.76 1.51
C LEU A 28 -18.62 -16.70 2.55
N GLU A 29 -19.89 -16.55 2.89
CA GLU A 29 -20.35 -15.64 3.94
C GLU A 29 -19.71 -16.00 5.29
N ALA A 30 -19.60 -17.30 5.61
CA ALA A 30 -18.96 -17.76 6.84
C ALA A 30 -17.43 -17.54 6.85
N ILE A 31 -16.76 -17.71 5.70
CA ILE A 31 -15.30 -17.55 5.59
C ILE A 31 -14.90 -16.07 5.66
N PHE A 32 -15.59 -15.22 4.91
CA PHE A 32 -15.19 -13.82 4.72
C PHE A 32 -15.93 -12.85 5.65
N MET A 33 -16.99 -13.28 6.33
CA MET A 33 -17.70 -12.50 7.34
C MET A 33 -18.05 -11.09 6.82
N ASP A 34 -17.48 -10.04 7.45
CA ASP A 34 -17.75 -8.64 7.12
C ASP A 34 -17.27 -8.21 5.71
N ASP A 35 -16.34 -8.96 5.11
CA ASP A 35 -15.82 -8.68 3.77
C ASP A 35 -16.76 -9.18 2.66
N PHE A 36 -17.76 -10.00 3.00
CA PHE A 36 -18.78 -10.52 2.09
C PHE A 36 -20.05 -9.66 2.11
N LYS A 37 -20.57 -9.31 0.93
CA LYS A 37 -21.80 -8.53 0.78
C LYS A 37 -22.69 -9.10 -0.31
N LEU A 38 -23.81 -9.71 0.09
CA LEU A 38 -24.81 -10.17 -0.86
C LEU A 38 -25.45 -9.01 -1.62
N LEU A 39 -25.68 -9.17 -2.93
CA LEU A 39 -26.39 -8.20 -3.74
C LEU A 39 -27.86 -8.59 -3.86
N ASP A 40 -28.67 -8.03 -2.97
CA ASP A 40 -30.11 -8.27 -2.93
C ASP A 40 -30.79 -7.89 -4.27
N GLY A 41 -31.65 -8.79 -4.76
CA GLY A 41 -32.44 -8.56 -5.98
C GLY A 41 -31.64 -8.61 -7.28
N ALA A 42 -30.39 -9.06 -7.26
CA ALA A 42 -29.64 -9.34 -8.47
C ALA A 42 -30.19 -10.59 -9.19
N ASP A 43 -30.43 -10.46 -10.50
CA ASP A 43 -30.73 -11.58 -11.39
C ASP A 43 -29.70 -11.57 -12.54
N PRO A 44 -28.78 -12.56 -12.62
CA PRO A 44 -28.58 -13.67 -11.68
C PRO A 44 -28.08 -13.26 -10.28
N PRO A 45 -28.22 -14.13 -9.27
CA PRO A 45 -27.71 -13.88 -7.91
C PRO A 45 -26.23 -13.50 -7.93
N GLY A 46 -25.85 -12.57 -7.06
CA GLY A 46 -24.48 -12.09 -6.99
C GLY A 46 -24.13 -11.49 -5.63
N PHE A 47 -22.84 -11.23 -5.45
CA PHE A 47 -22.28 -10.67 -4.22
C PHE A 47 -21.00 -9.89 -4.56
N GLU A 48 -20.60 -9.04 -3.64
CA GLU A 48 -19.29 -8.40 -3.60
C GLU A 48 -18.45 -9.04 -2.50
N LEU A 49 -17.18 -9.27 -2.81
CA LEU A 49 -16.19 -9.79 -1.87
C LEU A 49 -15.01 -8.82 -1.81
N THR A 50 -14.73 -8.28 -0.63
CA THR A 50 -13.57 -7.40 -0.42
C THR A 50 -12.35 -8.25 -0.13
N LEU A 51 -11.28 -8.07 -0.90
CA LEU A 51 -10.06 -8.85 -0.79
C LEU A 51 -8.86 -7.96 -0.49
N VAL A 52 -8.08 -8.38 0.50
CA VAL A 52 -6.82 -7.78 0.94
C VAL A 52 -5.69 -8.82 0.91
N PRO A 53 -4.42 -8.42 0.78
CA PRO A 53 -3.26 -9.34 0.75
C PRO A 53 -3.20 -10.34 1.91
N GLU A 54 -3.49 -9.90 3.12
CA GLU A 54 -3.50 -10.71 4.33
C GLU A 54 -4.66 -10.30 5.24
N ALA A 55 -5.57 -11.22 5.53
CA ALA A 55 -6.74 -10.94 6.36
C ALA A 55 -6.31 -10.66 7.81
N GLY A 56 -6.68 -9.49 8.34
CA GLY A 56 -6.26 -9.04 9.67
C GLY A 56 -4.80 -8.59 9.78
N GLY A 57 -4.09 -8.44 8.66
CA GLY A 57 -2.76 -7.81 8.62
C GLY A 57 -2.84 -6.29 8.77
N ASP A 58 -1.90 -5.72 9.53
CA ASP A 58 -1.81 -4.26 9.74
C ASP A 58 -1.20 -3.51 8.53
N GLU A 59 -0.57 -4.22 7.58
CA GLU A 59 0.19 -3.68 6.46
C GLU A 59 -0.45 -4.02 5.10
N ASN A 60 -1.75 -3.78 4.95
CA ASN A 60 -2.45 -3.92 3.67
C ASN A 60 -2.45 -2.57 2.93
N HIS A 61 -1.65 -2.48 1.86
CA HIS A 61 -1.52 -1.27 1.03
C HIS A 61 -2.35 -1.33 -0.25
N VAL A 62 -2.78 -2.52 -0.65
CA VAL A 62 -3.61 -2.75 -1.82
C VAL A 62 -4.90 -3.47 -1.45
N SER A 63 -6.00 -3.18 -2.15
CA SER A 63 -7.26 -3.91 -1.98
C SER A 63 -8.14 -3.84 -3.23
N VAL A 64 -8.93 -4.89 -3.42
CA VAL A 64 -9.90 -5.00 -4.52
C VAL A 64 -11.25 -5.47 -3.98
N VAL A 65 -12.30 -5.14 -4.72
CA VAL A 65 -13.62 -5.76 -4.56
C VAL A 65 -13.87 -6.65 -5.78
N LEU A 66 -14.06 -7.93 -5.52
CA LEU A 66 -14.46 -8.92 -6.50
C LEU A 66 -15.98 -9.00 -6.53
N HIS A 67 -16.58 -8.58 -7.63
CA HIS A 67 -18.00 -8.71 -7.89
C HIS A 67 -18.26 -10.01 -8.67
N VAL A 68 -19.07 -10.90 -8.10
CA VAL A 68 -19.38 -12.22 -8.67
C VAL A 68 -20.88 -12.34 -8.94
N ARG A 69 -21.25 -12.94 -10.08
CA ARG A 69 -22.62 -13.42 -10.31
C ARG A 69 -22.65 -14.87 -10.75
N PHE A 70 -23.66 -15.60 -10.30
CA PHE A 70 -23.84 -17.02 -10.59
C PHE A 70 -24.83 -17.23 -11.72
N PRO A 71 -24.37 -17.49 -12.96
CA PRO A 71 -25.29 -17.86 -14.01
C PRO A 71 -26.00 -19.19 -13.64
N PRO A 72 -27.22 -19.43 -14.12
CA PRO A 72 -27.97 -20.66 -13.78
C PRO A 72 -27.27 -21.99 -14.12
N ALA A 73 -26.22 -21.94 -14.93
CA ALA A 73 -25.43 -23.09 -15.37
C ALA A 73 -24.15 -23.32 -14.56
N TYR A 74 -23.83 -22.44 -13.60
CA TYR A 74 -22.69 -22.57 -12.69
C TYR A 74 -23.03 -23.52 -11.53
N PRO A 75 -22.09 -24.34 -11.03
CA PRO A 75 -20.70 -24.49 -11.49
C PRO A 75 -20.47 -25.51 -12.62
N GLU A 76 -21.51 -26.25 -13.03
CA GLU A 76 -21.36 -27.45 -13.86
C GLU A 76 -20.92 -27.16 -15.32
N SER A 77 -21.53 -26.15 -15.97
CA SER A 77 -21.38 -25.91 -17.41
C SER A 77 -21.09 -24.46 -17.80
N ALA A 78 -20.98 -23.56 -16.83
CA ALA A 78 -20.58 -22.18 -17.03
C ALA A 78 -19.72 -21.68 -15.85
N ALA A 79 -18.76 -20.81 -16.16
CA ALA A 79 -17.97 -20.08 -15.16
C ALA A 79 -18.79 -18.92 -14.55
N PRO A 80 -18.44 -18.45 -13.34
CA PRO A 80 -19.10 -17.31 -12.74
C PRO A 80 -18.77 -16.02 -13.51
N LEU A 81 -19.68 -15.04 -13.48
CA LEU A 81 -19.43 -13.73 -14.09
C LEU A 81 -18.63 -12.88 -13.12
N LEU A 82 -17.39 -12.56 -13.49
CA LEU A 82 -16.44 -11.83 -12.64
C LEU A 82 -16.24 -10.40 -13.13
N SER A 83 -16.24 -9.47 -12.17
CA SER A 83 -15.72 -8.11 -12.36
C SER A 83 -14.90 -7.68 -11.15
N VAL A 84 -13.75 -7.02 -11.38
CA VAL A 84 -12.87 -6.56 -10.30
C VAL A 84 -12.87 -5.03 -10.26
N ARG A 85 -12.98 -4.48 -9.05
CA ARG A 85 -12.89 -3.04 -8.79
C ARG A 85 -11.73 -2.78 -7.84
N GLY A 86 -10.77 -1.96 -8.23
CA GLY A 86 -9.72 -1.48 -7.32
C GLY A 86 -10.29 -0.54 -6.27
N VAL A 87 -9.90 -0.72 -5.00
CA VAL A 87 -10.31 0.15 -3.89
C VAL A 87 -9.12 0.94 -3.36
N LEU A 88 -7.95 0.30 -3.23
CA LEU A 88 -6.75 0.92 -2.69
C LEU A 88 -5.50 0.43 -3.44
N GLY A 89 -4.54 1.35 -3.68
CA GLY A 89 -3.17 1.04 -4.08
C GLY A 89 -2.97 0.44 -5.48
N LEU A 90 -4.03 0.31 -6.28
CA LEU A 90 -3.98 -0.27 -7.62
C LEU A 90 -4.45 0.73 -8.68
N ASN A 91 -3.76 0.72 -9.81
CA ASN A 91 -4.17 1.46 -11.00
C ASN A 91 -5.14 0.64 -11.88
N ASP A 92 -5.78 1.28 -12.86
CA ASP A 92 -6.79 0.63 -13.71
C ASP A 92 -6.21 -0.52 -14.57
N GLU A 93 -4.94 -0.41 -14.99
CA GLU A 93 -4.25 -1.45 -15.75
C GLU A 93 -4.04 -2.70 -14.90
N GLN A 94 -3.55 -2.53 -13.68
CA GLN A 94 -3.37 -3.57 -12.67
C GLN A 94 -4.70 -4.25 -12.30
N VAL A 95 -5.79 -3.47 -12.15
CA VAL A 95 -7.12 -4.02 -11.93
C VAL A 95 -7.55 -4.89 -13.12
N GLY A 96 -7.30 -4.42 -14.35
CA GLY A 96 -7.57 -5.18 -15.57
C GLY A 96 -6.74 -6.46 -15.69
N GLU A 97 -5.46 -6.43 -15.29
CA GLU A 97 -4.59 -7.61 -15.23
C GLU A 97 -5.11 -8.64 -14.23
N CYS A 98 -5.47 -8.22 -13.02
CA CYS A 98 -6.04 -9.08 -11.99
C CYS A 98 -7.35 -9.71 -12.48
N GLU A 99 -8.24 -8.90 -13.07
CA GLU A 99 -9.51 -9.38 -13.63
C GLU A 99 -9.31 -10.40 -14.76
N ALA A 100 -8.34 -10.15 -15.67
CA ALA A 100 -8.01 -11.07 -16.76
C ALA A 100 -7.44 -12.40 -16.22
N MET A 101 -6.58 -12.33 -15.21
CA MET A 101 -6.01 -13.50 -14.54
C MET A 101 -7.11 -14.36 -13.89
N LEU A 102 -8.04 -13.74 -13.14
CA LEU A 102 -9.14 -14.46 -12.50
C LEU A 102 -10.11 -15.07 -13.52
N ARG A 103 -10.41 -14.36 -14.61
CA ARG A 103 -11.24 -14.92 -15.69
C ARG A 103 -10.57 -16.10 -16.39
N ALA A 104 -9.26 -16.03 -16.60
CA ALA A 104 -8.51 -17.15 -17.18
C ALA A 104 -8.51 -18.36 -16.24
N ALA A 105 -8.32 -18.15 -14.94
CA ALA A 105 -8.41 -19.20 -13.93
C ALA A 105 -9.82 -19.82 -13.87
N ALA A 106 -10.87 -19.00 -13.90
CA ALA A 106 -12.27 -19.46 -13.89
C ALA A 106 -12.66 -20.24 -15.16
N ALA A 107 -11.99 -19.97 -16.28
CA ALA A 107 -12.18 -20.69 -17.54
C ALA A 107 -11.31 -21.96 -17.66
N SER A 108 -10.48 -22.26 -16.65
CA SER A 108 -9.63 -23.46 -16.67
C SER A 108 -10.45 -24.72 -16.39
N ASP A 109 -10.06 -25.83 -17.01
CA ASP A 109 -10.68 -27.15 -16.79
C ASP A 109 -10.44 -27.68 -15.36
N GLU A 110 -9.48 -27.10 -14.62
CA GLU A 110 -9.14 -27.52 -13.25
C GLU A 110 -10.19 -27.09 -12.23
N LEU A 111 -10.78 -25.91 -12.42
CA LEU A 111 -11.81 -25.36 -11.53
C LEU A 111 -13.23 -25.60 -12.03
N ALA A 112 -13.38 -25.88 -13.33
CA ALA A 112 -14.66 -26.16 -13.95
C ALA A 112 -15.38 -27.36 -13.32
N GLY A 113 -16.71 -27.27 -13.19
CA GLY A 113 -17.53 -28.35 -12.64
C GLY A 113 -17.58 -28.40 -11.11
N SER A 114 -17.01 -27.40 -10.42
CA SER A 114 -17.08 -27.28 -8.96
C SER A 114 -17.16 -25.82 -8.50
N ALA A 115 -17.58 -25.62 -7.25
CA ALA A 115 -17.53 -24.34 -6.55
C ALA A 115 -16.09 -23.79 -6.54
N MET A 116 -15.85 -22.67 -7.24
CA MET A 116 -14.50 -22.17 -7.52
C MET A 116 -14.21 -20.79 -6.94
N VAL A 117 -15.20 -20.08 -6.37
CA VAL A 117 -15.00 -18.68 -5.95
C VAL A 117 -13.93 -18.56 -4.88
N TYR A 118 -13.91 -19.48 -3.91
CA TYR A 118 -12.89 -19.48 -2.86
C TYR A 118 -11.48 -19.61 -3.47
N SER A 119 -11.28 -20.52 -4.42
CA SER A 119 -10.00 -20.68 -5.12
C SER A 119 -9.61 -19.45 -5.95
N LEU A 120 -10.59 -18.72 -6.50
CA LEU A 120 -10.35 -17.46 -7.18
C LEU A 120 -9.96 -16.35 -6.20
N ALA A 121 -10.59 -16.30 -5.02
CA ALA A 121 -10.26 -15.35 -3.97
C ALA A 121 -8.82 -15.55 -3.48
N GLU A 122 -8.40 -16.79 -3.24
CA GLU A 122 -7.01 -17.12 -2.87
C GLU A 122 -5.99 -16.67 -3.93
N GLN A 123 -6.30 -16.89 -5.22
CA GLN A 123 -5.44 -16.43 -6.32
C GLN A 123 -5.36 -14.90 -6.38
N ALA A 124 -6.47 -14.20 -6.17
CA ALA A 124 -6.48 -12.75 -6.07
C ALA A 124 -5.64 -12.26 -4.89
N GLN A 125 -5.78 -12.86 -3.71
CA GLN A 125 -4.99 -12.51 -2.53
C GLN A 125 -3.49 -12.74 -2.73
N GLY A 126 -3.10 -13.86 -3.36
CA GLY A 126 -1.71 -14.11 -3.76
C GLY A 126 -1.18 -13.05 -4.72
N TRP A 127 -1.97 -12.68 -5.73
CA TRP A 127 -1.59 -11.64 -6.68
C TRP A 127 -1.44 -10.26 -6.02
N LEU A 128 -2.30 -9.93 -5.05
CA LEU A 128 -2.23 -8.70 -4.26
C LEU A 128 -1.00 -8.68 -3.37
N ARG A 129 -0.64 -9.81 -2.75
CA ARG A 129 0.54 -9.94 -1.88
C ARG A 129 1.84 -9.61 -2.61
N ASP A 130 1.97 -10.07 -3.85
CA ASP A 130 3.15 -9.78 -4.68
C ASP A 130 3.27 -8.29 -5.05
N ARG A 131 2.17 -7.53 -4.91
CA ARG A 131 2.06 -6.10 -5.24
C ARG A 131 1.78 -5.22 -4.04
N ASN A 132 1.90 -5.77 -2.83
CA ASN A 132 1.66 -5.07 -1.58
C ASN A 132 2.92 -4.26 -1.19
N GLU A 133 3.18 -3.20 -1.95
CA GLU A 133 4.28 -2.28 -1.64
C GLU A 133 3.76 -1.10 -0.80
N PRO A 134 4.42 -0.75 0.32
CA PRO A 134 4.07 0.45 1.07
C PRO A 134 4.34 1.67 0.21
N GLU A 135 3.39 2.61 0.16
CA GLU A 135 3.69 3.95 -0.35
C GLU A 135 4.80 4.56 0.52
N VAL A 136 6.01 4.65 -0.05
CA VAL A 136 7.13 5.24 0.66
C VAL A 136 6.90 6.74 0.73
N ASP A 137 6.46 7.21 1.90
CA ASP A 137 6.34 8.64 2.18
C ASP A 137 7.65 9.36 1.82
N MET A 138 7.53 10.55 1.22
CA MET A 138 8.65 11.32 0.68
C MET A 138 9.72 11.58 1.75
N HIS A 139 9.30 11.65 3.02
CA HIS A 139 10.17 11.76 4.19
C HIS A 139 11.01 10.49 4.42
N THR A 140 10.43 9.30 4.32
CA THR A 140 11.15 8.01 4.44
C THR A 140 12.16 7.84 3.32
N ALA A 141 11.79 8.20 2.08
CA ALA A 141 12.72 8.18 0.94
C ALA A 141 13.88 9.18 1.11
N MET A 142 13.59 10.38 1.64
CA MET A 142 14.62 11.40 1.93
C MET A 142 15.57 10.95 3.04
N LEU A 143 15.05 10.31 4.10
CA LEU A 143 15.83 9.76 5.21
C LEU A 143 16.73 8.61 4.76
N ALA A 144 16.21 7.68 3.95
CA ALA A 144 17.00 6.58 3.38
C ALA A 144 18.17 7.11 2.53
N ARG A 145 17.93 8.14 1.72
CA ARG A 145 18.99 8.81 0.93
C ARG A 145 20.03 9.51 1.82
N GLN A 146 19.61 10.19 2.88
CA GLN A 146 20.52 10.83 3.82
C GLN A 146 21.38 9.79 4.57
N GLN A 147 20.77 8.70 5.05
CA GLN A 147 21.49 7.64 5.78
C GLN A 147 22.48 6.90 4.88
N ALA A 148 22.14 6.64 3.61
CA ALA A 148 23.08 6.06 2.64
C ALA A 148 24.27 7.00 2.36
N SER A 149 24.04 8.32 2.27
CA SER A 149 25.11 9.30 2.11
C SER A 149 26.00 9.42 3.36
N ALA A 150 25.41 9.31 4.56
CA ALA A 150 26.16 9.36 5.81
C ALA A 150 27.03 8.10 6.03
N ALA A 151 26.53 6.92 5.65
CA ALA A 151 27.30 5.68 5.68
C ALA A 151 28.49 5.70 4.72
N ALA A 152 28.36 6.36 3.55
CA ALA A 152 29.45 6.57 2.61
C ALA A 152 30.52 7.56 3.13
N CYS A 153 30.20 8.41 4.10
CA CYS A 153 31.13 9.37 4.70
C CYS A 153 31.65 8.94 6.09
N GLY A 154 31.24 7.78 6.61
CA GLY A 154 31.50 7.33 7.98
C GLY A 154 32.67 6.37 8.17
N GLY A 155 33.66 6.35 7.27
CA GLY A 155 34.81 5.46 7.37
C GLY A 155 36.10 6.14 6.89
N GLY A 156 36.78 6.85 7.79
CA GLY A 156 38.12 7.40 7.54
C GLY A 156 38.47 8.53 8.49
N GLU A 157 39.07 8.20 9.63
CA GLU A 157 39.88 9.15 10.38
C GLU A 157 41.26 9.30 9.69
N ALA A 158 41.70 10.56 9.50
CA ALA A 158 42.99 11.04 8.96
C ALA A 158 43.16 10.92 7.41
N GLU A 159 43.41 11.95 6.60
CA GLU A 159 43.77 13.35 6.79
C GLU A 159 43.22 14.18 5.61
N CYS A 160 42.56 15.31 5.88
CA CYS A 160 42.28 16.34 4.88
C CYS A 160 43.57 17.12 4.58
N LEU A 161 44.43 16.56 3.73
CA LEU A 161 45.49 17.31 3.09
C LEU A 161 44.88 18.14 1.96
N ALA A 162 44.79 19.45 2.19
CA ALA A 162 44.48 20.42 1.17
C ALA A 162 45.60 20.41 0.10
N ASP A 163 45.26 19.99 -1.12
CA ASP A 163 45.97 20.42 -2.32
C ASP A 163 44.93 20.79 -3.38
N ALA A 164 44.49 22.04 -3.33
CA ALA A 164 43.78 22.67 -4.43
C ALA A 164 44.84 23.27 -5.37
N PRO A 165 44.98 22.80 -6.62
CA PRO A 165 45.81 23.49 -7.58
C PRO A 165 45.14 24.82 -7.94
N SER A 166 45.74 25.89 -7.44
CA SER A 166 45.63 27.23 -7.99
C SER A 166 45.95 27.19 -9.48
N GLY A 167 44.96 27.41 -10.34
CA GLY A 167 45.20 27.77 -11.74
C GLY A 167 44.02 27.53 -12.67
N GLY A 168 43.40 28.60 -13.14
CA GLY A 168 42.66 28.55 -14.42
C GLY A 168 41.38 29.36 -14.51
N ALA A 169 41.54 30.65 -14.83
CA ALA A 169 40.63 31.46 -15.65
C ALA A 169 39.12 31.49 -15.31
N SER A 170 38.73 32.51 -14.55
CA SER A 170 37.38 33.08 -14.58
C SER A 170 37.09 33.63 -15.98
N GLY A 171 36.40 32.83 -16.80
CA GLY A 171 35.77 33.27 -18.04
C GLY A 171 34.57 34.15 -17.73
N ARG A 172 34.78 35.47 -17.69
CA ARG A 172 33.72 36.48 -17.61
C ARG A 172 32.87 36.44 -18.88
N ARG A 173 31.78 35.68 -18.85
CA ARG A 173 30.76 35.70 -19.91
C ARG A 173 29.95 36.98 -19.76
N LYS A 174 30.13 37.93 -20.69
CA LYS A 174 29.34 39.17 -20.77
C LYS A 174 27.99 38.81 -21.38
N GLY A 175 26.93 38.78 -20.56
CA GLY A 175 25.55 38.70 -21.04
C GLY A 175 25.14 40.02 -21.73
N PRO A 176 24.24 39.98 -22.72
CA PRO A 176 23.78 41.17 -23.43
C PRO A 176 22.94 42.07 -22.50
N GLU A 177 23.17 43.37 -22.62
CA GLU A 177 22.41 44.42 -21.96
C GLU A 177 20.98 44.48 -22.49
N GLY A 178 20.03 44.62 -21.56
CA GLY A 178 18.78 45.34 -21.79
C GLY A 178 17.53 44.48 -21.94
N VAL A 179 16.88 44.14 -20.82
CA VAL A 179 15.43 44.34 -20.65
C VAL A 179 15.14 44.47 -19.16
N GLY A 180 14.40 45.53 -18.78
CA GLY A 180 14.01 45.76 -17.39
C GLY A 180 12.93 44.78 -16.96
N GLU A 181 13.17 44.06 -15.87
CA GLU A 181 12.18 43.22 -15.20
C GLU A 181 12.28 43.42 -13.69
N GLY A 182 11.11 43.49 -13.06
CA GLY A 182 10.88 43.99 -11.71
C GLY A 182 11.80 43.44 -10.62
N SER A 183 12.16 44.35 -9.71
CA SER A 183 12.79 44.03 -8.43
C SER A 183 11.85 43.20 -7.56
N TRP A 184 11.92 41.87 -7.68
CA TRP A 184 11.24 40.92 -6.78
C TRP A 184 11.90 40.80 -5.39
N ARG A 185 12.83 41.69 -5.05
CA ARG A 185 13.32 41.82 -3.68
C ARG A 185 12.46 42.85 -2.96
N ALA A 186 11.37 42.39 -2.36
CA ALA A 186 10.70 43.15 -1.32
C ALA A 186 11.59 43.11 -0.07
N ASP A 187 11.85 44.28 0.51
CA ASP A 187 12.55 44.40 1.78
C ASP A 187 11.63 43.84 2.89
N PRO A 188 12.00 42.74 3.57
CA PRO A 188 11.08 42.03 4.48
C PRO A 188 10.65 42.88 5.67
N ALA A 189 11.42 43.93 6.00
CA ALA A 189 11.09 44.87 7.06
C ALA A 189 9.88 45.77 6.72
N ALA A 190 9.56 45.96 5.45
CA ALA A 190 8.47 46.86 5.02
C ALA A 190 7.11 46.15 4.92
N ALA A 191 7.07 44.82 4.85
CA ALA A 191 5.85 44.07 4.52
C ALA A 191 4.95 43.74 5.72
N LEU A 192 5.48 43.71 6.94
CA LEU A 192 4.74 43.24 8.11
C LEU A 192 5.00 44.18 9.29
N GLY A 193 4.10 45.15 9.48
CA GLY A 193 4.10 46.06 10.63
C GLY A 193 3.83 45.31 11.94
N GLY A 194 4.90 44.89 12.62
CA GLY A 194 4.85 44.27 13.94
C GLY A 194 6.12 43.48 14.24
N ALA A 195 6.62 43.56 15.48
CA ALA A 195 7.88 42.96 15.91
C ALA A 195 7.92 41.43 15.64
N PHE A 196 8.58 41.05 14.56
CA PHE A 196 8.95 39.67 14.28
C PHE A 196 10.26 39.38 15.00
N THR A 197 10.35 38.25 15.71
CA THR A 197 11.64 37.73 16.19
C THR A 197 12.25 36.94 15.03
N PRO A 198 13.22 37.49 14.28
CA PRO A 198 13.83 36.77 13.18
C PRO A 198 14.50 35.52 13.76
N VAL A 199 14.16 34.35 13.19
CA VAL A 199 14.94 33.14 13.41
C VAL A 199 16.26 33.33 12.69
N THR A 200 17.22 33.96 13.37
CA THR A 200 18.59 34.04 12.89
C THR A 200 19.23 32.65 13.02
N PRO A 201 20.28 32.35 12.25
CA PRO A 201 21.03 31.10 12.41
C PRO A 201 21.51 30.89 13.86
N GLU A 202 21.76 31.98 14.58
CA GLU A 202 22.15 31.98 16.00
C GLU A 202 20.98 31.63 16.92
N SER A 203 19.78 32.18 16.69
CA SER A 203 18.57 31.81 17.44
C SER A 203 18.19 30.35 17.19
N PHE A 204 18.35 29.85 15.96
CA PHE A 204 18.12 28.44 15.65
C PHE A 204 19.16 27.54 16.30
N ALA A 205 20.43 27.95 16.32
CA ALA A 205 21.50 27.18 16.96
C ALA A 205 21.31 27.08 18.47
N ALA A 206 20.88 28.17 19.13
CA ALA A 206 20.56 28.17 20.55
C ALA A 206 19.41 27.21 20.86
N TRP A 207 18.29 27.31 20.12
CA TRP A 207 17.16 26.38 20.27
C TRP A 207 17.55 24.92 19.99
N ARG A 208 18.32 24.67 18.94
CA ARG A 208 18.80 23.32 18.59
C ARG A 208 19.68 22.73 19.70
N ALA A 209 20.56 23.54 20.30
CA ALA A 209 21.41 23.09 21.39
C ALA A 209 20.60 22.71 22.64
N GLU A 210 19.55 23.48 22.97
CA GLU A 210 18.64 23.16 24.07
C GLU A 210 17.86 21.87 23.80
N TYR A 211 17.34 21.71 22.59
CA TYR A 211 16.60 20.51 22.18
C TYR A 211 17.49 19.25 22.16
N ASP A 212 18.71 19.35 21.62
CA ASP A 212 19.65 18.24 21.57
C ASP A 212 20.11 17.82 22.98
N ALA A 213 20.22 18.78 23.91
CA ALA A 213 20.49 18.49 25.32
C ALA A 213 19.32 17.76 25.99
N GLU A 214 18.07 18.19 25.74
CA GLU A 214 16.86 17.54 26.23
C GLU A 214 16.76 16.09 25.72
N GLN A 215 17.05 15.85 24.43
CA GLN A 215 17.04 14.50 23.86
C GLN A 215 18.11 13.61 24.48
N LYS A 216 19.29 14.17 24.77
CA LYS A 216 20.38 13.43 25.43
C LYS A 216 20.02 13.03 26.86
N GLU A 217 19.38 13.92 27.61
CA GLU A 217 18.88 13.63 28.96
C GLU A 217 17.82 12.52 28.92
N ARG A 218 16.83 12.66 28.03
CA ARG A 218 15.78 11.65 27.84
C ARG A 218 16.33 10.28 27.40
N ALA A 219 17.39 10.27 26.59
CA ALA A 219 18.09 9.06 26.20
C ALA A 219 18.84 8.41 27.39
N LEU A 220 19.48 9.21 28.25
CA LEU A 220 20.15 8.72 29.46
C LEU A 220 19.15 8.17 30.48
N GLU A 221 18.02 8.84 30.69
CA GLU A 221 16.94 8.33 31.54
C GLU A 221 16.39 7.00 31.03
N ARG A 222 16.15 6.90 29.71
CA ARG A 222 15.70 5.66 29.08
C ARG A 222 16.74 4.54 29.21
N ALA A 223 18.03 4.85 29.06
CA ALA A 223 19.12 3.89 29.25
C ALA A 223 19.25 3.44 30.72
N ALA A 224 19.10 4.35 31.67
CA ALA A 224 19.10 4.05 33.11
C ALA A 224 17.87 3.21 33.52
N ALA A 225 16.70 3.48 32.96
CA ALA A 225 15.51 2.64 33.16
C ALA A 225 15.73 1.21 32.61
N LEU A 226 16.43 1.08 31.48
CA LEU A 226 16.78 -0.21 30.90
C LEU A 226 17.78 -1.01 31.75
N SER A 227 18.77 -0.34 32.37
CA SER A 227 19.76 -0.99 33.22
C SER A 227 19.17 -1.43 34.57
N LYS A 228 18.24 -0.65 35.14
CA LYS A 228 17.51 -1.01 36.38
C LYS A 228 16.64 -2.24 36.20
N ARG A 229 16.04 -2.42 35.02
CA ARG A 229 15.30 -3.65 34.65
C ARG A 229 16.20 -4.89 34.51
N ARG A 230 17.47 -4.71 34.12
CA ARG A 230 18.47 -5.81 34.03
C ARG A 230 19.12 -6.15 35.37
N GLY A 231 19.16 -5.23 36.34
CA GLY A 231 19.73 -5.46 37.67
C GLY A 231 18.82 -6.14 38.70
N GLY A 232 17.51 -6.25 38.45
CA GLY A 232 16.53 -6.81 39.40
C GLY A 232 16.34 -8.33 39.33
N GLY A 233 17.07 -9.05 38.46
CA GLY A 233 16.85 -10.48 38.18
C GLY A 233 17.86 -11.45 38.80
N GLY A 234 18.63 -11.05 39.81
CA GLY A 234 19.65 -11.88 40.45
C GLY A 234 19.53 -11.89 41.96
N GLY A 235 18.65 -12.74 42.51
CA GLY A 235 18.48 -12.88 43.95
C GLY A 235 17.46 -13.97 44.31
N GLY A 236 17.81 -15.23 44.04
CA GLY A 236 17.05 -16.41 44.45
C GLY A 236 17.98 -17.60 44.55
N GLY A 237 18.74 -17.66 45.65
CA GLY A 237 19.46 -18.85 46.12
C GLY A 237 18.79 -19.38 47.38
#